data_AF-A0AA38M5X6-F1
#
_entry.id   AF-A0AA38M5X6-F1
#
_cell.length_a   1.000
_cell.length_b   1.000
_cell.length_c   1.000
_cell.angle_alpha   90.00
_cell.angle_beta   90.00
_cell.angle_gamma   90.00
#
_symmetry.space_group_name_H-M   'P 1'
#
loop_
_entity.id
_entity.type
_entity.pdbx_description
1 polymer ?
#
loop_
_entity_poly.entity_id
_entity_poly.type
_entity_poly.pdbx_seq_one_letter_code
_entity_poly.pdbx_strand_id
1 'polypeptide(L)'
;MFDPASCLRSAPNRFFLRSFPQRIFPQLTDADQELYKNFPLVISERWQNEVAETVFETINFEADKVEHKKKAKQKKLFDLDEKESDCILHGYIKKLGGPWTSNWQMRYAKLYPNRLELHPDSAKPEMVFMDQVEEVSPELVQVKNENCIVVRMRDGKIVLTNPDEIGLKEWLTSLKSAHKLSQELLGSMAKKAGKIYGTDSNNKNAIIAAHRNTNGN
;
A
#
# COMPACT_ATOMS: atom_id res chain seq x y z
N MET A 1 33.00 16.44 44.98
CA MET A 1 33.38 17.50 44.02
C MET A 1 34.14 16.80 42.90
N PHE A 2 33.44 16.34 41.87
CA PHE A 2 34.04 15.67 40.72
C PHE A 2 34.51 16.75 39.76
N ASP A 3 35.83 16.88 39.60
CA ASP A 3 36.43 17.76 38.62
C ASP A 3 36.50 17.01 37.28
N PRO A 4 35.72 17.41 36.24
CA PRO A 4 35.77 16.79 34.94
C PRO A 4 36.88 17.48 34.12
N ALA A 5 38.11 17.38 34.59
CA ALA A 5 39.26 17.82 33.83
C ALA A 5 39.47 16.87 32.64
N SER A 6 38.86 17.28 31.52
CA SER A 6 39.45 17.20 30.18
C SER A 6 39.96 15.82 29.77
N CYS A 7 39.03 14.90 29.51
CA CYS A 7 39.29 13.73 28.68
C CYS A 7 39.40 14.17 27.20
N LEU A 8 40.42 14.95 26.85
CA LEU A 8 40.96 14.99 25.49
C LEU A 8 42.05 13.91 25.41
N ARG A 9 41.63 12.64 25.55
CA ARG A 9 42.49 11.52 25.15
C ARG A 9 42.56 11.55 23.63
N SER A 10 43.79 11.72 23.13
CA SER A 10 44.19 11.66 21.72
C SER A 10 43.24 10.78 20.89
N ALA A 11 42.49 11.42 20.00
CA ALA A 11 41.72 10.75 18.96
C ALA A 11 42.66 9.83 18.14
N PRO A 12 42.15 8.74 17.53
CA PRO A 12 42.95 7.88 16.65
C PRO A 12 43.32 8.64 15.37
N ASN A 13 44.36 9.46 15.43
CA ASN A 13 44.96 10.06 14.25
C ASN A 13 45.80 9.00 13.54
N ARG A 14 45.18 8.29 12.59
CA ARG A 14 45.93 7.47 11.63
C ARG A 14 46.68 8.43 10.69
N PHE A 15 47.95 8.71 11.01
CA PHE A 15 48.83 9.51 10.16
C PHE A 15 49.04 8.82 8.79
N PHE A 16 48.48 9.39 7.72
CA PHE A 16 48.80 9.06 6.34
C PHE A 16 49.36 10.31 5.66
N LEU A 17 50.66 10.53 5.77
CA LEU A 17 51.37 11.50 4.93
C LEU A 17 51.66 10.84 3.58
N ARG A 18 50.72 10.97 2.65
CA ARG A 18 51.05 10.90 1.22
C ARG A 18 50.66 12.24 0.63
N SER A 19 51.65 12.98 0.15
CA SER A 19 51.43 14.23 -0.58
C SER A 19 50.56 13.90 -1.80
N PHE A 20 49.28 14.28 -1.74
CA PHE A 20 48.35 14.10 -2.86
C PHE A 20 48.49 15.32 -3.77
N PRO A 21 48.90 15.16 -5.05
CA PRO A 21 48.78 16.24 -5.99
C PRO A 21 47.30 16.65 -6.09
N GLN A 22 47.02 17.94 -6.05
CA GLN A 22 45.68 18.51 -6.27
C GLN A 22 45.20 18.11 -7.67
N ARG A 23 44.59 16.92 -7.82
CA ARG A 23 43.98 16.48 -9.07
C ARG A 23 42.93 15.41 -8.78
N ILE A 24 41.68 15.83 -9.01
CA ILE A 24 40.50 15.01 -9.29
C ILE A 24 40.15 14.02 -8.18
N PHE A 25 39.23 14.41 -7.31
CA PHE A 25 38.52 13.44 -6.48
C PHE A 25 37.76 12.47 -7.40
N PRO A 26 37.96 11.14 -7.28
CA PRO A 26 37.16 10.19 -8.04
C PRO A 26 35.70 10.35 -7.63
N GLN A 27 34.81 10.57 -8.61
CA GLN A 27 33.38 10.58 -8.36
C GLN A 27 32.94 9.14 -8.05
N LEU A 28 32.14 8.95 -6.99
CA LEU A 28 31.53 7.66 -6.71
C LEU A 28 30.61 7.29 -7.87
N THR A 29 30.86 6.14 -8.47
CA THR A 29 29.99 5.59 -9.51
C THR A 29 28.74 4.97 -8.88
N ASP A 30 27.68 4.76 -9.66
CA ASP A 30 26.48 4.06 -9.18
C ASP A 30 26.79 2.64 -8.70
N ALA A 31 27.80 1.99 -9.29
CA ALA A 31 28.29 0.68 -8.85
C ALA A 31 28.93 0.74 -7.46
N ASP A 32 29.63 1.83 -7.12
CA ASP A 32 30.19 2.04 -5.78
C ASP A 32 29.08 2.29 -4.76
N GLN A 33 28.00 3.00 -5.14
CA GLN A 33 26.87 3.25 -4.26
C GLN A 33 26.05 1.99 -3.96
N GLU A 34 25.88 1.08 -4.94
CA GLU A 34 25.13 -0.17 -4.75
C GLU A 34 25.75 -1.06 -3.65
N LEU A 35 27.08 -0.98 -3.44
CA LEU A 35 27.77 -1.69 -2.35
C LEU A 35 27.28 -1.25 -0.95
N TYR A 36 26.76 -0.03 -0.82
CA TYR A 36 26.29 0.54 0.44
C TYR A 36 24.76 0.49 0.61
N LYS A 37 24.06 -0.20 -0.29
CA LYS A 37 22.59 -0.31 -0.26
C LYS A 37 22.03 -0.81 1.07
N ASN A 38 22.74 -1.73 1.73
CA ASN A 38 22.36 -2.31 3.02
C ASN A 38 23.12 -1.70 4.21
N PHE A 39 23.77 -0.55 4.02
CA PHE A 39 24.52 0.13 5.08
C PHE A 39 23.62 0.77 6.15
N PRO A 40 22.50 1.45 5.79
CA PRO A 40 21.58 1.98 6.79
C PRO A 40 20.97 0.85 7.62
N LEU A 41 21.19 0.87 8.93
CA LEU A 41 20.67 -0.11 9.87
C LEU A 41 20.15 0.59 11.12
N VAL A 42 18.98 0.17 11.59
CA VAL A 42 18.43 0.56 12.90
C VAL A 42 18.49 -0.67 13.81
N ILE A 43 19.13 -0.53 14.98
CA ILE A 43 19.16 -1.56 16.01
C ILE A 43 18.00 -1.27 16.97
N SER A 44 16.93 -2.06 16.87
CA SER A 44 15.67 -1.80 17.59
C SER A 44 15.87 -1.63 19.10
N GLU A 45 16.69 -2.45 19.75
CA GLU A 45 16.95 -2.35 21.20
C GLU A 45 17.57 -1.00 21.58
N ARG A 46 18.57 -0.53 20.82
CA ARG A 46 19.23 0.75 21.08
C ARG A 46 18.26 1.92 20.89
N TRP A 47 17.47 1.88 19.82
CA TRP A 47 16.46 2.90 19.55
C TRP A 47 15.36 2.91 20.61
N GLN A 48 14.84 1.73 21.01
CA GLN A 48 13.82 1.62 22.04
C GLN A 48 14.32 2.13 23.40
N ASN A 49 15.54 1.77 23.80
CA ASN A 49 16.13 2.25 25.06
C ASN A 49 16.32 3.78 25.04
N GLU A 50 16.85 4.33 23.95
CA GLU A 50 17.00 5.79 23.81
C GLU A 50 15.65 6.51 23.91
N VAL A 51 14.62 6.02 23.23
CA VAL A 51 13.26 6.59 23.28
C VAL A 51 12.67 6.49 24.68
N ALA A 52 12.79 5.33 25.32
CA ALA A 52 12.26 5.06 26.66
C ALA A 52 12.86 6.01 27.72
N GLU A 53 14.17 6.27 27.63
CA GLU A 53 14.90 7.09 28.60
C GLU A 53 14.70 8.60 28.40
N THR A 54 14.32 9.05 27.20
CA THR A 54 14.33 10.48 26.86
C THR A 54 12.94 11.07 26.64
N VAL A 55 12.16 10.53 25.71
CA VAL A 55 10.97 11.21 25.15
C VAL A 55 9.68 10.44 25.35
N PHE A 56 9.74 9.17 25.74
CA PHE A 56 8.58 8.28 25.79
C PHE A 56 7.42 8.84 26.62
N GLU A 57 7.65 9.23 27.87
CA GLU A 57 6.59 9.73 28.74
C GLU A 57 5.97 11.04 28.23
N THR A 58 6.82 11.99 27.78
CA THR A 58 6.35 13.31 27.35
C THR A 58 5.54 13.21 26.06
N ILE A 59 6.02 12.46 25.07
CA ILE A 59 5.32 12.28 23.79
C ILE A 59 3.99 11.55 24.01
N ASN A 60 3.96 10.50 24.83
CA ASN A 60 2.72 9.77 25.12
C ASN A 60 1.69 10.68 25.81
N PHE A 61 2.11 11.46 26.81
CA PHE A 61 1.22 12.41 27.47
C PHE A 61 0.66 13.47 26.51
N GLU A 62 1.48 14.00 25.62
CA GLU A 62 1.05 14.94 24.59
C GLU A 62 0.10 14.31 23.56
N ALA A 63 0.41 13.09 23.13
CA ALA A 63 -0.43 12.32 22.21
C ALA A 63 -1.81 12.03 22.81
N ASP A 64 -1.86 11.54 24.05
CA ASP A 64 -3.10 11.28 24.79
C ASP A 64 -3.95 12.55 24.89
N LYS A 65 -3.33 13.68 25.20
CA LYS A 65 -4.00 14.98 25.29
C LYS A 65 -4.59 15.42 23.95
N VAL A 66 -3.90 15.18 22.83
CA VAL A 66 -4.41 15.46 21.48
C VAL A 66 -5.54 14.51 21.11
N GLU A 67 -5.41 13.23 21.41
CA GLU A 67 -6.42 12.22 21.10
C GLU A 67 -7.71 12.44 21.90
N HIS A 68 -7.61 12.76 23.19
CA HIS A 68 -8.77 13.13 24.02
C HIS A 68 -9.57 14.31 23.44
N LYS A 69 -8.88 15.30 22.86
CA LYS A 69 -9.53 16.43 22.16
C LYS A 69 -10.22 16.02 20.86
N LYS A 70 -9.67 15.04 20.13
CA LYS A 70 -10.27 14.52 18.88
C LYS A 70 -11.46 13.59 19.15
N LYS A 71 -11.36 12.70 20.14
CA LYS A 71 -12.44 11.79 20.57
C LYS A 71 -13.71 12.53 20.99
N ALA A 72 -13.59 13.74 21.55
CA ALA A 72 -14.75 14.57 21.89
C ALA A 72 -15.58 15.03 20.66
N LYS A 73 -15.02 15.02 19.45
CA LYS A 73 -15.70 15.43 18.21
C LYS A 73 -16.13 14.26 17.30
N GLN A 74 -15.52 13.08 17.42
CA GLN A 74 -15.66 11.97 16.45
C GLN A 74 -16.47 10.75 16.92
N LYS A 75 -16.82 10.66 18.21
CA LYS A 75 -17.43 9.46 18.83
C LYS A 75 -18.79 8.99 18.27
N LYS A 76 -19.49 9.77 17.44
CA LYS A 76 -20.84 9.38 16.95
C LYS A 76 -20.88 8.78 15.54
N LEU A 77 -19.79 8.83 14.76
CA LEU A 77 -19.84 8.38 13.35
C LEU A 77 -19.07 7.07 13.08
N PHE A 78 -18.08 6.72 13.90
CA PHE A 78 -17.17 5.60 13.62
C PHE A 78 -17.51 4.29 14.36
N ASP A 79 -18.07 4.36 15.57
CA ASP A 79 -18.27 3.19 16.46
C ASP A 79 -19.33 2.18 15.96
N LEU A 80 -20.18 2.57 15.01
CA LEU A 80 -21.21 1.70 14.42
C LEU A 80 -20.75 1.00 13.13
N ASP A 81 -19.74 1.54 12.44
CA ASP A 81 -19.29 1.05 11.14
C ASP A 81 -18.31 -0.13 11.28
N GLU A 82 -17.51 -0.20 12.34
CA GLU A 82 -16.48 -1.23 12.52
C GLU A 82 -17.02 -2.64 12.87
N LYS A 83 -18.19 -2.76 13.51
CA LYS A 83 -18.66 -4.06 14.05
C LYS A 83 -19.36 -4.96 13.05
N GLU A 84 -19.74 -4.45 11.88
CA GLU A 84 -20.43 -5.22 10.83
C GLU A 84 -19.79 -5.02 9.44
N SER A 85 -18.76 -4.19 9.33
CA SER A 85 -18.11 -3.91 8.05
C SER A 85 -17.11 -4.99 7.67
N ASP A 86 -17.16 -5.42 6.42
CA ASP A 86 -16.17 -6.26 5.74
C ASP A 86 -14.89 -5.49 5.33
N CYS A 87 -14.56 -4.39 6.04
CA CYS A 87 -13.39 -3.59 5.76
C CYS A 87 -12.09 -4.39 6.03
N ILE A 88 -11.26 -4.53 5.01
CA ILE A 88 -9.97 -5.26 5.05
C ILE A 88 -8.88 -4.38 5.65
N LEU A 89 -8.81 -3.12 5.22
CA LEU A 89 -7.76 -2.17 5.63
C LEU A 89 -8.28 -0.75 5.51
N HIS A 90 -7.98 0.10 6.49
CA HIS A 90 -8.30 1.52 6.42
C HIS A 90 -7.17 2.38 6.98
N GLY A 91 -7.09 3.62 6.52
CA GLY A 91 -6.05 4.54 6.97
C GLY A 91 -5.85 5.70 6.00
N TYR A 92 -5.03 6.66 6.42
CA TYR A 92 -4.68 7.77 5.56
C TYR A 92 -3.67 7.35 4.49
N ILE A 93 -3.94 7.73 3.25
CA ILE A 93 -3.06 7.51 2.10
C ILE A 93 -3.08 8.75 1.20
N LYS A 94 -1.98 9.01 0.49
CA LYS A 94 -1.91 10.09 -0.50
C LYS A 94 -2.23 9.53 -1.87
N LYS A 95 -3.20 10.13 -2.55
CA LYS A 95 -3.50 9.87 -3.96
C LYS A 95 -2.88 10.95 -4.83
N LEU A 96 -2.26 10.58 -5.94
CA LEU A 96 -1.82 11.54 -6.95
C LEU A 96 -3.05 12.14 -7.64
N GLY A 97 -3.10 13.47 -7.72
CA GLY A 97 -4.20 14.16 -8.39
C GLY A 97 -4.38 13.75 -9.86
N GLY A 98 -5.54 14.13 -10.42
CA GLY A 98 -5.90 13.80 -11.80
C GLY A 98 -4.98 14.46 -12.85
N PRO A 99 -5.28 14.28 -14.15
CA PRO A 99 -4.44 14.75 -15.26
C PRO A 99 -4.06 16.24 -15.19
N TRP A 100 -4.90 17.06 -14.56
CA TRP A 100 -4.71 18.50 -14.40
C TRP A 100 -4.06 18.91 -13.07
N THR A 101 -4.00 18.02 -12.08
CA THR A 101 -3.49 18.32 -10.74
C THR A 101 -2.35 17.36 -10.41
N SER A 102 -1.14 17.88 -10.44
CA SER A 102 0.07 17.10 -10.17
C SER A 102 0.36 16.89 -8.68
N ASN A 103 -0.47 17.39 -7.77
CA ASN A 103 -0.19 17.35 -6.33
C ASN A 103 -0.76 16.10 -5.65
N TRP A 104 -0.08 15.68 -4.60
CA TRP A 104 -0.55 14.64 -3.68
C TRP A 104 -1.72 15.16 -2.84
N GLN A 105 -2.78 14.36 -2.76
CA GLN A 105 -3.96 14.67 -1.97
C GLN A 105 -4.13 13.61 -0.89
N MET A 106 -4.17 14.03 0.37
CA MET A 106 -4.47 13.13 1.48
C MET A 106 -5.93 12.66 1.39
N ARG A 107 -6.15 11.37 1.57
CA ARG A 107 -7.46 10.72 1.58
C ARG A 107 -7.50 9.71 2.71
N TYR A 108 -8.63 9.61 3.39
CA TYR A 108 -8.87 8.47 4.27
C TYR A 108 -9.41 7.31 3.42
N ALA A 109 -8.60 6.27 3.24
CA ALA A 109 -8.94 5.13 2.43
C ALA A 109 -9.59 4.02 3.26
N LYS A 110 -10.57 3.33 2.68
CA LYS A 110 -11.14 2.08 3.19
C LYS A 110 -11.16 1.05 2.06
N LEU A 111 -10.50 -0.08 2.27
CA LEU A 111 -10.46 -1.20 1.35
C LEU A 111 -11.45 -2.26 1.77
N TYR A 112 -12.26 -2.69 0.82
CA TYR A 112 -13.23 -3.76 0.93
C TYR A 112 -12.91 -4.84 -0.12
N PRO A 113 -13.48 -6.06 0.00
CA PRO A 113 -13.29 -7.11 -0.99
C PRO A 113 -13.70 -6.71 -2.41
N ASN A 114 -14.71 -5.84 -2.54
CA ASN A 114 -15.27 -5.44 -3.82
C ASN A 114 -14.92 -4.00 -4.26
N ARG A 115 -14.36 -3.16 -3.38
CA ARG A 115 -14.11 -1.75 -3.69
C ARG A 115 -13.06 -1.11 -2.80
N LEU A 116 -12.43 -0.07 -3.29
CA LEU A 116 -11.62 0.88 -2.54
C LEU A 116 -12.37 2.20 -2.48
N GLU A 117 -12.63 2.70 -1.27
CA GLU A 117 -13.22 4.02 -1.05
C GLU A 117 -12.13 5.00 -0.61
N LEU A 118 -12.09 6.17 -1.22
CA LEU A 118 -11.16 7.25 -0.91
C LEU A 118 -11.97 8.47 -0.46
N HIS A 119 -11.93 8.76 0.83
CA HIS A 119 -12.70 9.84 1.46
C HIS A 119 -11.87 11.14 1.45
N PRO A 120 -12.30 12.18 0.70
CA PRO A 120 -11.75 13.53 0.83
C PRO A 120 -12.38 14.26 2.02
N ASP A 121 -11.68 15.23 2.60
CA ASP A 121 -12.11 15.93 3.82
C ASP A 121 -13.45 16.70 3.69
N SER A 122 -13.90 17.01 2.47
CA SER A 122 -15.07 17.89 2.25
C SER A 122 -15.93 17.52 1.05
N ALA A 123 -15.76 16.32 0.50
CA ALA A 123 -16.52 15.88 -0.66
C ALA A 123 -16.97 14.41 -0.52
N LYS A 124 -17.81 13.96 -1.46
CA LYS A 124 -18.24 12.57 -1.49
C LYS A 124 -17.04 11.63 -1.70
N PRO A 125 -17.06 10.42 -1.11
CA PRO A 125 -16.00 9.44 -1.30
C PRO A 125 -15.90 9.05 -2.78
N GLU A 126 -14.68 8.96 -3.27
CA GLU A 126 -14.39 8.37 -4.57
C GLU A 126 -14.35 6.84 -4.41
N MET A 127 -15.15 6.12 -5.21
CA MET A 127 -15.25 4.66 -5.12
C MET A 127 -14.61 4.03 -6.35
N VAL A 128 -13.74 3.05 -6.12
CA VAL A 128 -13.05 2.28 -7.14
C VAL A 128 -13.47 0.84 -6.96
N PHE A 129 -14.22 0.29 -7.91
CA PHE A 129 -14.67 -1.10 -7.82
C PHE A 129 -13.60 -2.04 -8.34
N MET A 130 -13.40 -3.17 -7.64
CA MET A 130 -12.35 -4.13 -7.98
C MET A 130 -12.58 -4.83 -9.32
N ASP A 131 -13.81 -4.83 -9.84
CA ASP A 131 -14.17 -5.34 -11.17
C ASP A 131 -13.74 -4.42 -12.32
N GLN A 132 -13.53 -3.13 -12.04
CA GLN A 132 -13.01 -2.13 -12.97
C GLN A 132 -11.47 -2.07 -12.98
N VAL A 133 -10.84 -2.63 -11.94
CA VAL A 133 -9.38 -2.73 -11.84
C VAL A 133 -8.89 -3.82 -12.77
N GLU A 134 -8.04 -3.44 -13.72
CA GLU A 134 -7.40 -4.37 -14.64
C GLU A 134 -6.14 -4.98 -14.01
N GLU A 135 -5.36 -4.14 -13.32
CA GLU A 135 -4.05 -4.51 -12.80
C GLU A 135 -3.70 -3.67 -11.57
N VAL A 136 -3.15 -4.30 -10.54
CA VAL A 136 -2.41 -3.64 -9.46
C VAL A 136 -0.92 -3.92 -9.67
N SER A 137 -0.08 -2.89 -9.60
CA SER A 137 1.37 -3.04 -9.82
C SER A 137 1.95 -4.18 -8.96
N PRO A 138 2.82 -5.05 -9.51
CA PRO A 138 3.32 -6.21 -8.78
C PRO A 138 4.22 -5.81 -7.61
N GLU A 139 4.94 -4.70 -7.77
CA GLU A 139 5.85 -4.08 -6.81
C GLU A 139 5.57 -2.57 -6.71
N LEU A 140 6.26 -1.91 -5.78
CA LEU A 140 6.23 -0.45 -5.66
C LEU A 140 6.95 0.19 -6.84
N VAL A 141 6.31 1.18 -7.46
CA VAL A 141 6.82 1.93 -8.61
C VAL A 141 7.24 3.32 -8.15
N GLN A 142 8.41 3.79 -8.57
CA GLN A 142 8.81 5.17 -8.33
C GLN A 142 8.03 6.14 -9.21
N VAL A 143 7.30 7.06 -8.58
CA VAL A 143 6.59 8.15 -9.25
C VAL A 143 6.90 9.44 -8.49
N LYS A 144 7.49 10.43 -9.17
CA LYS A 144 7.91 11.71 -8.57
C LYS A 144 8.79 11.54 -7.32
N ASN A 145 9.72 10.58 -7.38
CA ASN A 145 10.64 10.24 -6.30
C ASN A 145 9.98 9.68 -5.03
N GLU A 146 8.70 9.30 -5.08
CA GLU A 146 8.01 8.57 -4.01
C GLU A 146 7.72 7.13 -4.47
N ASN A 147 7.87 6.17 -3.55
CA ASN A 147 7.42 4.80 -3.79
C ASN A 147 5.90 4.79 -3.83
N CYS A 148 5.33 4.19 -4.87
CA CYS A 148 3.90 4.25 -5.13
C CYS A 148 3.32 2.89 -5.52
N ILE A 149 2.04 2.71 -5.22
CA ILE A 149 1.20 1.65 -5.78
C ILE A 149 0.48 2.24 -7.00
N VAL A 150 0.55 1.55 -8.13
CA VAL A 150 -0.17 1.96 -9.35
C VAL A 150 -1.31 0.97 -9.60
N VAL A 151 -2.54 1.46 -9.56
CA VAL A 151 -3.75 0.71 -9.88
C VAL A 151 -4.25 1.15 -11.24
N ARG A 152 -4.25 0.25 -12.22
CA ARG A 152 -4.74 0.49 -13.58
C ARG A 152 -6.19 0.04 -13.71
N MET A 153 -6.99 0.87 -14.36
CA MET A 153 -8.41 0.64 -14.64
C MET A 153 -8.66 0.92 -16.12
N ARG A 154 -9.82 0.49 -16.65
CA ARG A 154 -10.20 0.73 -18.06
C ARG A 154 -10.13 2.21 -18.45
N ASP A 155 -10.59 3.08 -17.55
CA ASP A 155 -10.76 4.51 -17.82
C ASP A 155 -9.62 5.38 -17.23
N GLY A 156 -8.53 4.76 -16.75
CA GLY A 156 -7.39 5.51 -16.22
C GLY A 156 -6.53 4.74 -15.22
N LYS A 157 -5.81 5.48 -14.38
CA LYS A 157 -5.00 4.90 -13.30
C LYS A 157 -5.07 5.74 -12.05
N ILE A 158 -4.87 5.07 -10.92
CA ILE A 158 -4.73 5.69 -9.60
C ILE A 158 -3.31 5.40 -9.12
N VAL A 159 -2.65 6.43 -8.60
CA VAL A 159 -1.33 6.31 -8.00
C VAL A 159 -1.46 6.66 -6.53
N LEU A 160 -1.10 5.74 -5.66
CA LEU A 160 -1.20 5.86 -4.22
C LEU A 160 0.20 5.81 -3.59
N THR A 161 0.44 6.63 -2.58
CA THR A 161 1.68 6.62 -1.79
C THR A 161 1.36 6.87 -0.32
N ASN A 162 2.29 6.47 0.54
CA ASN A 162 2.20 6.65 1.98
C ASN A 162 3.61 6.98 2.50
N PRO A 163 3.80 8.00 3.36
CA PRO A 163 5.08 8.27 4.00
C PRO A 163 5.63 7.07 4.80
N ASP A 164 4.74 6.22 5.33
CA ASP A 164 5.16 4.97 5.97
C ASP A 164 5.31 3.85 4.93
N GLU A 165 6.54 3.37 4.76
CA GLU A 165 6.88 2.29 3.83
C GLU A 165 6.22 0.96 4.25
N ILE A 166 6.08 0.71 5.55
CA ILE A 166 5.45 -0.52 6.06
C ILE A 166 3.97 -0.49 5.70
N GLY A 167 3.28 0.59 6.06
CA GLY A 167 1.89 0.81 5.65
C GLY A 167 1.71 0.73 4.14
N LEU A 168 2.61 1.31 3.33
CA LEU A 168 2.52 1.22 1.88
C LEU A 168 2.62 -0.22 1.36
N LYS A 169 3.51 -1.04 1.92
CA LYS A 169 3.65 -2.46 1.56
C LYS A 169 2.41 -3.29 1.96
N GLU A 170 1.81 -2.98 3.11
CA GLU A 170 0.56 -3.60 3.53
C GLU A 170 -0.59 -3.25 2.57
N TRP A 171 -0.73 -1.96 2.22
CA TRP A 171 -1.69 -1.50 1.22
C TRP A 171 -1.51 -2.22 -0.12
N LEU A 172 -0.27 -2.35 -0.60
CA LEU A 172 0.03 -3.07 -1.84
C LEU A 172 -0.43 -4.53 -1.79
N THR A 173 -0.09 -5.21 -0.70
CA THR A 173 -0.41 -6.64 -0.50
C THR A 173 -1.92 -6.84 -0.43
N SER A 174 -2.62 -6.02 0.35
CA SER A 174 -4.08 -6.09 0.53
C SER A 174 -4.83 -5.75 -0.76
N LEU A 175 -4.40 -4.74 -1.52
CA LEU A 175 -5.00 -4.41 -2.82
C LEU A 175 -4.83 -5.54 -3.84
N LYS A 176 -3.64 -6.13 -3.93
CA LYS A 176 -3.38 -7.28 -4.80
C LYS A 176 -4.26 -8.48 -4.43
N SER A 177 -4.40 -8.75 -3.13
CA SER A 177 -5.25 -9.82 -2.63
C SER A 177 -6.73 -9.58 -2.98
N ALA A 178 -7.25 -8.39 -2.68
CA ALA A 178 -8.63 -8.01 -2.98
C ALA A 178 -8.94 -8.08 -4.49
N HIS A 179 -8.05 -7.55 -5.33
CA HIS A 179 -8.19 -7.62 -6.79
C HIS A 179 -8.21 -9.07 -7.30
N LYS A 180 -7.27 -9.91 -6.84
CA LYS A 180 -7.20 -11.32 -7.22
C LYS A 180 -8.47 -12.08 -6.83
N LEU A 181 -8.92 -11.93 -5.58
CA LEU A 181 -10.13 -12.59 -5.08
C LEU A 181 -11.38 -12.14 -5.86
N SER A 182 -11.48 -10.86 -6.19
CA SER A 182 -12.57 -10.33 -7.01
C SER A 182 -12.60 -10.96 -8.41
N GLN A 183 -11.44 -11.08 -9.07
CA GLN A 183 -11.33 -11.71 -10.39
C GLN A 183 -11.69 -13.21 -10.36
N GLU A 184 -11.27 -13.93 -9.33
CA GLU A 184 -11.63 -15.35 -9.15
C GLU A 184 -13.14 -15.54 -8.97
N LEU A 185 -13.79 -14.67 -8.16
CA LEU A 185 -15.23 -14.69 -7.95
C LEU A 185 -16.00 -14.43 -9.25
N LEU A 186 -15.66 -13.38 -9.99
CA LEU A 186 -16.28 -13.05 -11.28
C LEU A 186 -16.11 -14.17 -12.30
N GLY A 187 -14.91 -14.75 -12.39
CA GLY A 187 -14.65 -15.90 -13.26
C GLY A 187 -15.44 -17.15 -12.88
N SER A 188 -15.64 -17.41 -11.58
CA SER A 188 -16.45 -18.52 -11.09
C SER A 188 -17.95 -18.33 -11.38
N MET A 189 -18.45 -17.09 -11.27
CA MET A 189 -19.83 -16.73 -11.55
C MET A 189 -20.15 -16.85 -13.04
N ALA A 190 -19.25 -16.40 -13.93
CA ALA A 190 -19.41 -16.56 -15.38
C ALA A 190 -19.53 -18.04 -15.79
N LYS A 191 -18.74 -18.93 -15.18
CA LYS A 191 -18.83 -20.39 -15.41
C LYS A 191 -20.14 -20.99 -14.91
N LYS A 192 -20.64 -20.55 -13.74
CA LYS A 192 -21.94 -20.98 -13.22
C LYS A 192 -23.10 -20.47 -14.07
N ALA A 193 -23.04 -19.22 -14.54
CA ALA A 193 -24.05 -18.65 -15.41
C ALA A 193 -24.12 -19.37 -16.76
N GLY A 194 -22.99 -19.65 -17.42
CA GLY A 194 -22.98 -20.41 -18.68
C GLY A 194 -23.60 -21.81 -18.56
N LYS A 195 -23.42 -22.47 -17.41
CA LYS A 195 -23.99 -23.79 -17.12
C LYS A 195 -25.49 -23.75 -16.81
N ILE A 196 -26.00 -22.65 -16.25
CA ILE A 196 -27.41 -22.48 -15.90
C ILE A 196 -28.23 -21.96 -17.09
N TYR A 197 -27.65 -21.05 -17.89
CA TYR A 197 -28.32 -20.43 -19.04
C TYR A 197 -28.04 -21.12 -20.38
N GLY A 198 -27.41 -22.29 -20.39
CA GLY A 198 -27.40 -23.19 -21.54
C GLY A 198 -26.68 -22.64 -22.78
N THR A 199 -25.56 -21.95 -22.61
CA THR A 199 -24.72 -21.49 -23.74
C THR A 199 -23.63 -22.50 -24.12
N ASP A 200 -23.73 -23.77 -23.70
CA ASP A 200 -22.91 -24.85 -24.24
C ASP A 200 -23.45 -25.27 -25.62
N SER A 201 -23.16 -24.45 -26.64
CA SER A 201 -23.47 -24.75 -28.05
C SER A 201 -22.56 -25.83 -28.65
N ASN A 202 -22.20 -26.87 -27.88
CA ASN A 202 -21.38 -27.97 -28.37
C ASN A 202 -21.96 -29.35 -28.07
N ASN A 203 -23.26 -29.53 -28.31
CA ASN A 203 -23.84 -30.87 -28.47
C ASN A 203 -24.08 -31.17 -29.96
N LYS A 204 -23.01 -31.55 -30.67
CA LYS A 204 -23.09 -32.08 -32.04
C LYS A 204 -23.48 -33.57 -32.12
N ASN A 205 -24.08 -34.17 -31.07
CA ASN A 205 -24.44 -35.60 -31.09
C ASN A 205 -25.92 -35.91 -30.81
N ALA A 206 -26.83 -34.93 -30.85
CA ALA A 206 -28.26 -35.17 -30.65
C ALA A 206 -29.08 -35.09 -31.95
N ILE A 207 -28.64 -35.74 -33.03
CA ILE A 207 -29.48 -35.94 -34.22
C ILE A 207 -29.25 -37.33 -34.82
N ILE A 208 -29.57 -38.42 -34.12
CA ILE A 208 -30.10 -39.67 -34.73
C ILE A 208 -30.82 -40.47 -33.62
N ALA A 209 -32.14 -40.30 -33.47
CA ALA A 209 -33.08 -41.34 -33.01
C ALA A 209 -34.50 -40.77 -32.88
N ALA A 210 -35.08 -40.33 -34.00
CA ALA A 210 -36.52 -40.07 -34.08
C ALA A 210 -37.03 -40.31 -35.51
N HIS A 211 -37.17 -41.57 -35.89
CA HIS A 211 -38.08 -42.03 -36.94
C HIS A 211 -38.73 -43.33 -36.44
N ARG A 212 -39.95 -43.21 -35.89
CA ARG A 212 -41.25 -43.57 -36.51
C ARG A 212 -41.37 -45.07 -36.80
N ASN A 213 -42.30 -45.76 -36.14
CA ASN A 213 -43.65 -45.89 -36.68
C ASN A 213 -44.64 -46.50 -35.67
N THR A 214 -45.79 -45.86 -35.51
CA THR A 214 -46.99 -46.39 -34.86
C THR A 214 -47.97 -46.79 -35.97
N ASN A 215 -48.38 -48.05 -36.07
CA ASN A 215 -49.57 -48.43 -36.84
C ASN A 215 -50.64 -48.95 -35.88
N GLY A 216 -51.79 -48.29 -35.93
CA GLY A 216 -53.03 -48.69 -35.30
C GLY A 216 -53.77 -49.77 -36.09
N ASN A 217 -54.77 -50.28 -35.39
CA ASN A 217 -55.74 -51.32 -35.74
C ASN A 217 -56.58 -51.00 -36.99
#